data_AF-A0A1M6DAB4-F1
#
_entry.id   AF-A0A1M6DAB4-F1
#
_cell.length_a   1.000
_cell.length_b   1.000
_cell.length_c   1.000
_cell.angle_alpha   90.00
_cell.angle_beta   90.00
_cell.angle_gamma   90.00
#
_symmetry.space_group_name_H-M   'P 1'
#
loop_
_entity.id
_entity.type
_entity.pdbx_description
1 polymer ?
#
loop_
_entity_poly.entity_id
_entity_poly.type
_entity_poly.pdbx_seq_one_letter_code
_entity_poly.pdbx_strand_id
1 'polypeptide(L)'
;MKNYFVSALLILGITTSFAQQNDTPEYSGENFSLEGALSMLKKANSIEEFETLINKESNDVNNLDLNDDGETDYVTVEDIVEENKHVLVLSALLNEKEKQDVATIVIEKTGNEEAQLQIFGDEDLYAENTIAEPFDVNEKMDSGKNGPAIPELITTRIVVNVWFWPSIRFIYAPGYRVWISPFRWAMYPRWWKPWRPIRHTVFVTRCHVHKTHIHRTPTRRVVVHKSYAPRRHSSTTLVKNRRGTTVVHKGRAGRVKAVHHSRRK
;
A
#
# COMPACT_ATOMS: atom_id res chain seq x y z
N MET A 1 -53.75 -58.10 -0.26
CA MET A 1 -54.08 -56.66 -0.23
C MET A 1 -53.07 -55.91 0.64
N LYS A 2 -52.12 -55.20 0.03
CA LYS A 2 -51.69 -53.83 0.42
C LYS A 2 -50.46 -53.45 -0.40
N ASN A 3 -50.68 -52.45 -1.24
CA ASN A 3 -49.70 -51.75 -2.04
C ASN A 3 -48.90 -50.81 -1.13
N TYR A 4 -47.60 -50.71 -1.32
CA TYR A 4 -46.83 -49.54 -0.90
C TYR A 4 -45.89 -49.11 -2.01
N PHE A 5 -46.41 -48.22 -2.85
CA PHE A 5 -45.64 -47.35 -3.73
C PHE A 5 -44.86 -46.38 -2.84
N VAL A 6 -43.52 -46.45 -2.84
CA VAL A 6 -42.69 -45.41 -2.24
C VAL A 6 -42.07 -44.63 -3.39
N SER A 7 -42.72 -43.52 -3.72
CA SER A 7 -42.17 -42.50 -4.61
C SER A 7 -41.19 -41.65 -3.82
N ALA A 8 -39.89 -41.82 -4.07
CA ALA A 8 -38.85 -40.94 -3.54
C ALA A 8 -38.70 -39.73 -4.48
N LEU A 9 -39.30 -38.61 -4.09
CA LEU A 9 -39.17 -37.33 -4.80
C LEU A 9 -37.78 -36.74 -4.50
N LEU A 10 -36.89 -36.80 -5.48
CA LEU A 10 -35.54 -36.24 -5.41
C LEU A 10 -35.60 -34.73 -5.68
N ILE A 11 -35.67 -33.92 -4.64
CA ILE A 11 -35.57 -32.45 -4.76
C ILE A 11 -34.09 -32.10 -4.94
N LEU A 12 -33.67 -31.95 -6.19
CA LEU A 12 -32.40 -31.31 -6.57
C LEU A 12 -32.46 -29.82 -6.17
N GLY A 13 -31.83 -29.50 -5.04
CA GLY A 13 -31.60 -28.11 -4.64
C GLY A 13 -30.64 -27.44 -5.62
N ILE A 14 -31.18 -26.62 -6.52
CA ILE A 14 -30.40 -25.71 -7.35
C ILE A 14 -29.90 -24.60 -6.42
N THR A 15 -28.68 -24.73 -5.91
CA THR A 15 -28.00 -23.61 -5.27
C THR A 15 -27.59 -22.62 -6.35
N THR A 16 -28.39 -21.58 -6.57
CA THR A 16 -27.97 -20.43 -7.37
C THR A 16 -26.90 -19.67 -6.58
N SER A 17 -25.63 -19.99 -6.85
CA SER A 17 -24.50 -19.18 -6.39
C SER A 17 -24.56 -17.84 -7.12
N PHE A 18 -25.10 -16.81 -6.47
CA PHE A 18 -24.92 -15.44 -6.93
C PHE A 18 -23.46 -15.05 -6.69
N ALA A 19 -22.67 -14.98 -7.76
CA ALA A 19 -21.39 -14.30 -7.71
C ALA A 19 -21.67 -12.82 -7.46
N GLN A 20 -21.32 -12.32 -6.28
CA GLN A 20 -21.43 -10.90 -5.97
C GLN A 20 -20.46 -10.15 -6.90
N GLN A 21 -21.02 -9.49 -7.92
CA GLN A 21 -20.25 -8.75 -8.91
C GLN A 21 -19.83 -7.41 -8.29
N ASN A 22 -18.67 -7.41 -7.64
CA ASN A 22 -18.03 -6.18 -7.20
C ASN A 22 -17.43 -5.49 -8.45
N ASP A 23 -18.13 -4.48 -8.95
CA ASP A 23 -17.71 -3.62 -10.07
C ASP A 23 -16.65 -2.57 -9.65
N THR A 24 -15.99 -2.77 -8.52
CA THR A 24 -14.89 -1.91 -8.06
C THR A 24 -13.70 -2.02 -9.02
N PRO A 25 -13.12 -0.91 -9.50
CA PRO A 25 -11.89 -0.94 -10.28
C PRO A 25 -10.80 -1.72 -9.53
N GLU A 26 -10.09 -2.60 -10.24
CA GLU A 26 -8.96 -3.32 -9.66
C GLU A 26 -7.72 -2.43 -9.84
N TYR A 27 -7.39 -1.69 -8.78
CA TYR A 27 -6.24 -0.81 -8.73
C TYR A 27 -4.97 -1.66 -8.60
N SER A 28 -4.06 -1.58 -9.59
CA SER A 28 -2.82 -2.37 -9.60
C SER A 28 -1.93 -2.07 -8.40
N GLY A 29 -2.06 -0.86 -7.82
CA GLY A 29 -1.39 -0.47 -6.58
C GLY A 29 -1.77 -1.32 -5.38
N GLU A 30 -2.96 -1.93 -5.34
CA GLU A 30 -3.39 -2.80 -4.24
C GLU A 30 -2.58 -4.12 -4.15
N ASN A 31 -1.69 -4.38 -5.11
CA ASN A 31 -0.63 -5.39 -5.01
C ASN A 31 0.63 -4.89 -4.27
N PHE A 32 0.59 -3.72 -3.64
CA PHE A 32 1.59 -3.24 -2.69
C PHE A 32 0.90 -2.77 -1.41
N SER A 33 1.35 -3.25 -0.25
CA SER A 33 0.70 -2.92 1.02
C SER A 33 1.27 -1.62 1.59
N LEU A 34 0.48 -0.54 1.57
CA LEU A 34 0.85 0.71 2.25
C LEU A 34 1.05 0.51 3.77
N GLU A 35 0.19 -0.30 4.38
CA GLU A 35 0.32 -0.70 5.78
C GLU A 35 1.57 -1.56 6.02
N GLY A 36 1.85 -2.50 5.12
CA GLY A 36 3.07 -3.29 5.14
C GLY A 36 4.33 -2.44 5.04
N ALA A 37 4.34 -1.43 4.17
CA ALA A 37 5.46 -0.50 4.06
C ALA A 37 5.71 0.26 5.37
N LEU A 38 4.68 0.82 6.00
CA LEU A 38 4.85 1.49 7.31
C LEU A 38 5.26 0.52 8.42
N SER A 39 4.77 -0.72 8.39
CA SER A 39 5.19 -1.80 9.30
C SER A 39 6.67 -2.12 9.14
N MET A 40 7.19 -2.16 7.91
CA MET A 40 8.63 -2.37 7.66
C MET A 40 9.46 -1.13 8.03
N LEU A 41 8.97 0.08 7.75
CA LEU A 41 9.66 1.30 8.14
C LEU A 41 9.83 1.39 9.65
N LYS A 42 8.80 1.03 10.42
CA LYS A 42 8.87 0.95 11.89
C LYS A 42 9.93 -0.04 12.40
N LYS A 43 10.16 -1.14 11.68
CA LYS A 43 11.10 -2.20 12.06
C LYS A 43 12.54 -1.92 11.63
N ALA A 44 12.74 -1.18 10.55
CA ALA A 44 14.04 -0.91 9.97
C ALA A 44 14.90 0.02 10.84
N ASN A 45 16.21 -0.19 10.84
CA ASN A 45 17.20 0.68 11.47
C ASN A 45 17.71 1.78 10.53
N SER A 46 17.49 1.66 9.23
CA SER A 46 17.87 2.62 8.20
C SER A 46 16.92 2.58 7.01
N ILE A 47 17.03 3.56 6.10
CA ILE A 47 16.24 3.57 4.86
C ILE A 47 16.68 2.44 3.90
N GLU A 48 17.96 2.08 3.91
CA GLU A 48 18.49 0.92 3.17
C GLU A 48 17.87 -0.41 3.64
N GLU A 49 17.81 -0.59 4.96
CA GLU A 49 17.17 -1.77 5.54
C GLU A 49 15.66 -1.77 5.27
N PHE A 50 15.02 -0.61 5.33
CA PHE A 50 13.62 -0.45 4.94
C PHE A 50 13.37 -0.91 3.49
N GLU A 51 14.19 -0.46 2.53
CA GLU A 51 14.11 -0.89 1.13
C GLU A 51 14.29 -2.41 1.00
N THR A 52 15.22 -2.99 1.77
CA THR A 52 15.42 -4.44 1.82
C THR A 52 14.18 -5.16 2.33
N LEU A 53 13.56 -4.66 3.39
CA LEU A 53 12.40 -5.29 4.03
C LEU A 53 11.14 -5.25 3.16
N ILE A 54 10.87 -4.17 2.43
CA ILE A 54 9.70 -4.11 1.54
C ILE A 54 9.83 -5.05 0.33
N ASN A 55 11.06 -5.35 -0.09
CA ASN A 55 11.37 -6.26 -1.20
C ASN A 55 11.65 -7.70 -0.76
N LYS A 56 11.30 -8.08 0.47
CA LYS A 56 11.44 -9.45 0.95
C LYS A 56 10.10 -10.17 0.88
N GLU A 57 10.03 -11.24 0.10
CA GLU A 57 8.81 -12.06 -0.10
C GLU A 57 8.13 -12.44 1.23
N SER A 58 8.92 -12.81 2.24
CA SER A 58 8.43 -13.24 3.55
C SER A 58 7.71 -12.17 4.36
N ASN A 59 7.77 -10.90 3.95
CA ASN A 59 7.16 -9.80 4.69
C ASN A 59 5.75 -9.46 4.16
N ASP A 60 5.31 -10.07 3.06
CA ASP A 60 3.98 -9.85 2.45
C ASP A 60 3.67 -8.35 2.26
N VAL A 61 4.62 -7.61 1.66
CA VAL A 61 4.48 -6.16 1.38
C VAL A 61 4.40 -5.88 -0.12
N ASN A 62 5.24 -6.54 -0.92
CA ASN A 62 5.32 -6.34 -2.36
C ASN A 62 4.77 -7.56 -3.11
N ASN A 63 3.80 -7.34 -3.98
CA ASN A 63 3.25 -8.30 -4.93
C ASN A 63 3.07 -7.67 -6.33
N LEU A 64 3.77 -6.55 -6.58
CA LEU A 64 3.66 -5.78 -7.82
C LEU A 64 4.26 -6.54 -8.99
N ASP A 65 3.54 -6.52 -10.11
CA ASP A 65 3.98 -6.97 -11.43
C ASP A 65 3.31 -6.02 -12.45
N LEU A 66 3.85 -4.81 -12.50
CA LEU A 66 3.37 -3.69 -13.32
C LEU A 66 3.86 -3.81 -14.77
N ASN A 67 4.97 -4.52 -15.00
CA ASN A 67 5.51 -4.79 -16.32
C ASN A 67 4.88 -6.05 -16.99
N ASP A 68 4.13 -6.86 -16.24
CA ASP A 68 3.44 -8.08 -16.68
C ASP A 68 4.36 -9.20 -17.18
N ASP A 69 5.55 -9.33 -16.61
CA ASP A 69 6.50 -10.41 -16.93
C ASP A 69 6.27 -11.68 -16.08
N GLY A 70 5.35 -11.62 -15.11
CA GLY A 70 5.01 -12.73 -14.22
C GLY A 70 5.96 -12.88 -13.02
N GLU A 71 6.86 -11.91 -12.83
CA GLU A 71 7.79 -11.78 -11.73
C GLU A 71 7.53 -10.46 -10.99
N THR A 72 7.84 -10.43 -9.68
CA THR A 72 7.63 -9.20 -8.91
C THR A 72 8.63 -8.12 -9.24
N ASP A 73 8.16 -6.89 -9.47
CA ASP A 73 9.01 -5.72 -9.68
C ASP A 73 9.74 -5.31 -8.39
N TYR A 74 11.01 -4.96 -8.52
CA TYR A 74 11.80 -4.39 -7.41
C TYR A 74 11.39 -2.95 -7.13
N VAL A 75 11.11 -2.63 -5.87
CA VAL A 75 10.73 -1.29 -5.42
C VAL A 75 11.93 -0.56 -4.81
N THR A 76 12.44 0.46 -5.49
CA THR A 76 13.52 1.32 -4.99
C THR A 76 12.99 2.39 -4.05
N VAL A 77 13.82 2.87 -3.11
CA VAL A 77 13.52 4.02 -2.25
C VAL A 77 14.48 5.18 -2.54
N GLU A 78 13.92 6.38 -2.69
CA GLU A 78 14.66 7.64 -2.81
C GLU A 78 14.15 8.63 -1.77
N ASP A 79 15.05 9.23 -0.99
CA ASP A 79 14.71 10.27 -0.02
C ASP A 79 14.89 11.67 -0.63
N ILE A 80 13.86 12.49 -0.53
CA ILE A 80 13.89 13.91 -0.85
C ILE A 80 13.77 14.69 0.46
N VAL A 81 14.84 15.39 0.83
CA VAL A 81 14.91 16.18 2.05
C VAL A 81 14.60 17.64 1.77
N GLU A 82 13.72 18.23 2.57
CA GLU A 82 13.43 19.65 2.56
C GLU A 82 13.08 20.16 3.95
N GLU A 83 13.89 21.10 4.44
CA GLU A 83 13.79 21.64 5.81
C GLU A 83 13.76 20.51 6.87
N ASN A 84 12.61 20.34 7.54
CA ASN A 84 12.34 19.34 8.56
C ASN A 84 11.55 18.14 8.04
N LYS A 85 11.39 18.01 6.71
CA LYS A 85 10.59 16.98 6.05
C LYS A 85 11.46 16.05 5.22
N HIS A 86 11.13 14.76 5.30
CA HIS A 86 11.66 13.73 4.43
C HIS A 86 10.51 13.16 3.61
N VAL A 87 10.74 13.00 2.32
CA VAL A 87 9.77 12.44 1.38
C VAL A 87 10.42 11.21 0.76
N LEU A 88 10.09 10.04 1.30
CA LEU A 88 10.56 8.76 0.76
C LEU A 88 9.65 8.39 -0.42
N VAL A 89 10.21 8.40 -1.63
CA VAL A 89 9.54 7.99 -2.86
C VAL A 89 9.84 6.52 -3.10
N LEU A 90 8.79 5.72 -3.22
CA LEU A 90 8.86 4.28 -3.52
C LEU A 90 8.52 4.12 -5.00
N SER A 91 9.45 3.57 -5.79
CA SER A 91 9.25 3.42 -7.24
C SER A 91 9.56 1.99 -7.69
N ALA A 92 8.70 1.41 -8.52
CA ALA A 92 8.94 0.12 -9.18
C ALA A 92 9.79 0.34 -10.45
N LEU A 93 10.82 -0.47 -10.64
CA LEU A 93 11.63 -0.49 -11.86
C LEU A 93 10.92 -1.34 -12.92
N LEU A 94 10.54 -0.75 -14.06
CA LEU A 94 9.76 -1.45 -15.10
C LEU A 94 10.59 -1.91 -16.29
N ASN A 95 11.61 -1.13 -16.64
CA ASN A 95 12.60 -1.45 -17.67
C ASN A 95 13.83 -0.56 -17.50
N GLU A 96 14.79 -0.64 -18.42
CA GLU A 96 16.03 0.13 -18.41
C GLU A 96 15.84 1.67 -18.35
N LYS A 97 14.69 2.18 -18.79
CA LYS A 97 14.43 3.61 -18.98
C LYS A 97 13.28 4.14 -18.14
N GLU A 98 12.42 3.27 -17.63
CA GLU A 98 11.17 3.66 -16.98
C GLU A 98 11.06 3.08 -15.57
N LYS A 99 10.62 3.95 -14.66
CA LYS A 99 10.15 3.60 -13.32
C LYS A 99 8.76 4.20 -13.11
N GLN A 100 7.98 3.56 -12.26
CA GLN A 100 6.65 4.00 -11.85
C GLN A 100 6.66 4.27 -10.35
N ASP A 101 6.26 5.46 -9.93
CA ASP A 101 6.07 5.72 -8.50
C ASP A 101 4.87 4.93 -7.98
N VAL A 102 5.07 4.25 -6.86
CA VAL A 102 4.09 3.38 -6.21
C VAL A 102 3.44 4.11 -5.05
N ALA A 103 4.26 4.72 -4.19
CA ALA A 103 3.80 5.42 -3.01
C ALA A 103 4.83 6.45 -2.56
N THR A 104 4.38 7.38 -1.72
CA THR A 104 5.25 8.37 -1.08
C THR A 104 5.00 8.37 0.42
N ILE A 105 6.05 8.25 1.22
CA ILE A 105 5.99 8.42 2.68
C ILE A 105 6.49 9.81 3.00
N VAL A 106 5.62 10.64 3.57
CA VAL A 106 6.00 11.97 4.05
C VAL A 106 6.18 11.91 5.55
N ILE A 107 7.37 12.28 6.01
CA ILE A 107 7.76 12.33 7.41
C ILE A 107 8.04 13.78 7.76
N GLU A 108 7.41 14.28 8.81
CA GLU A 108 7.54 15.66 9.26
C GLU A 108 7.91 15.68 10.75
N LYS A 109 9.05 16.29 11.07
CA LYS A 109 9.46 16.58 12.44
C LYS A 109 8.70 17.80 12.95
N THR A 110 7.78 17.59 13.88
CA THR A 110 6.88 18.63 14.42
C THR A 110 7.40 19.26 15.71
N GLY A 111 8.37 18.63 16.38
CA GLY A 111 8.95 19.11 17.63
C GLY A 111 10.35 18.55 17.88
N ASN A 112 10.88 18.66 19.11
CA ASN A 112 12.23 18.18 19.43
C ASN A 112 12.35 16.66 19.35
N GLU A 113 11.38 15.94 19.91
CA GLU A 113 11.29 14.48 19.90
C GLU A 113 9.92 14.02 19.37
N GLU A 114 9.41 14.78 18.40
CA GLU A 114 8.10 14.57 17.83
C GLU A 114 8.19 14.57 16.32
N ALA A 115 7.67 13.49 15.73
CA ALA A 115 7.47 13.38 14.30
C ALA A 115 6.18 12.63 14.00
N GLN A 116 5.57 12.98 12.88
CA GLN A 116 4.42 12.30 12.32
C GLN A 116 4.72 11.88 10.88
N LEU A 117 4.00 10.88 10.37
CA LEU A 117 4.10 10.47 8.99
C LEU A 117 2.78 10.00 8.42
N GLN A 118 2.65 10.06 7.10
CA GLN A 118 1.63 9.36 6.33
C GLN A 118 2.25 8.79 5.06
N ILE A 119 1.70 7.68 4.58
CA ILE A 119 1.99 7.13 3.26
C ILE A 119 0.82 7.40 2.32
N PHE A 120 1.14 7.85 1.11
CA PHE A 120 0.20 8.16 0.04
C PHE A 120 0.42 7.16 -1.09
N GLY A 121 -0.61 6.42 -1.49
CA GLY A 121 -0.59 5.63 -2.71
C GLY A 121 -0.56 6.55 -3.93
N ASP A 122 0.24 6.21 -4.94
CA ASP A 122 0.29 7.00 -6.16
C ASP A 122 -1.03 6.89 -6.95
N GLU A 123 -1.59 8.03 -7.36
CA GLU A 123 -2.91 8.10 -8.02
C GLU A 123 -2.97 7.42 -9.40
N ASP A 124 -1.82 7.11 -10.02
CA ASP A 124 -1.80 6.30 -11.24
C ASP A 124 -2.03 4.80 -10.93
N LEU A 125 -1.82 4.36 -9.68
CA LEU A 125 -1.92 2.96 -9.26
C LEU A 125 -3.03 2.70 -8.23
N TYR A 126 -3.38 3.69 -7.40
CA TYR A 126 -4.36 3.59 -6.33
C TYR A 126 -5.57 4.49 -6.59
N ALA A 127 -6.66 4.26 -5.85
CA ALA A 127 -7.74 5.24 -5.80
C ALA A 127 -7.22 6.60 -5.28
N GLU A 128 -7.83 7.69 -5.73
CA GLU A 128 -7.47 9.02 -5.25
C GLU A 128 -7.60 9.09 -3.72
N ASN A 129 -6.71 9.84 -3.06
CA ASN A 129 -6.69 10.01 -1.60
C ASN A 129 -6.54 8.69 -0.82
N THR A 130 -5.85 7.70 -1.41
CA THR A 130 -5.48 6.47 -0.71
C THR A 130 -4.32 6.73 0.26
N ILE A 131 -4.64 6.93 1.54
CA ILE A 131 -3.67 7.32 2.59
C ILE A 131 -3.69 6.30 3.73
N ALA A 132 -2.53 5.97 4.28
CA ALA A 132 -2.41 5.20 5.52
C ALA A 132 -1.51 5.91 6.55
N GLU A 133 -1.81 5.69 7.83
CA GLU A 133 -1.05 6.28 8.94
C GLU A 133 -1.03 5.35 10.17
N PRO A 134 0.04 5.40 10.99
CA PRO A 134 0.09 4.68 12.25
C PRO A 134 -0.91 5.28 13.25
N PHE A 135 -1.56 4.41 14.03
CA PHE A 135 -2.50 4.82 15.07
C PHE A 135 -2.25 4.03 16.36
N ASP A 136 -2.69 4.63 17.46
CA ASP A 136 -2.83 3.97 18.75
C ASP A 136 -4.28 4.08 19.24
N VAL A 137 -4.63 3.26 20.21
CA VAL A 137 -5.98 3.17 20.75
C VAL A 137 -6.00 3.75 22.16
N ASN A 138 -6.80 4.80 22.35
CA ASN A 138 -7.06 5.39 23.66
C ASN A 138 -8.44 4.96 24.15
N GLU A 139 -8.48 4.23 25.27
CA GLU A 139 -9.70 3.78 25.91
C GLU A 139 -9.99 4.68 27.13
N LYS A 140 -11.16 5.31 27.13
CA LYS A 140 -11.66 6.08 28.26
C LYS A 140 -12.93 5.46 28.79
N MET A 141 -13.02 5.32 30.11
CA MET A 141 -14.28 4.96 30.77
C MET A 141 -15.09 6.23 30.99
N ASP A 142 -16.26 6.31 30.36
CA ASP A 142 -17.25 7.35 30.68
C ASP A 142 -18.11 6.85 31.85
N SER A 143 -17.73 7.23 33.06
CA SER A 143 -18.56 7.12 34.24
C SER A 143 -19.55 8.29 34.20
N GLY A 144 -20.68 8.08 33.53
CA GLY A 144 -21.68 9.11 33.23
C GLY A 144 -21.92 10.10 34.36
N LYS A 145 -22.00 11.40 34.01
CA LYS A 145 -22.22 12.47 34.99
C LYS A 145 -23.60 12.33 35.64
N ASN A 146 -23.60 11.81 36.87
CA ASN A 146 -24.72 11.71 37.83
C ASN A 146 -25.69 10.55 37.58
N GLY A 147 -25.52 9.46 38.34
CA GLY A 147 -26.47 8.34 38.46
C GLY A 147 -25.81 6.96 38.36
N PRO A 148 -26.52 5.86 38.66
CA PRO A 148 -26.02 4.51 38.43
C PRO A 148 -26.09 4.17 36.93
N ALA A 149 -25.20 4.77 36.15
CA ALA A 149 -25.00 4.43 34.74
C ALA A 149 -23.96 3.31 34.61
N ILE A 150 -24.21 2.36 33.71
CA ILE A 150 -23.22 1.36 33.32
C ILE A 150 -22.07 2.12 32.64
N PRO A 151 -20.80 1.96 33.08
CA PRO A 151 -19.68 2.64 32.46
C PRO A 151 -19.56 2.29 30.97
N GLU A 152 -19.50 3.29 30.10
CA GLU A 152 -19.30 3.11 28.66
C GLU A 152 -17.80 3.19 28.35
N LEU A 153 -17.29 2.22 27.59
CA LEU A 153 -15.91 2.23 27.12
C LEU A 153 -15.85 2.96 25.78
N ILE A 154 -15.26 4.16 25.77
CA ILE A 154 -15.07 4.96 24.56
C ILE A 154 -13.66 4.72 24.04
N THR A 155 -13.57 4.04 22.90
CA THR A 155 -12.32 3.74 22.20
C THR A 155 -12.09 4.76 21.09
N THR A 156 -11.04 5.58 21.20
CA THR A 156 -10.69 6.59 20.18
C THR A 156 -9.32 6.30 19.57
N ARG A 157 -9.17 6.52 18.27
CA ARG A 157 -7.87 6.38 17.58
C ARG A 157 -7.10 7.69 17.69
N ILE A 158 -5.84 7.60 18.10
CA ILE A 158 -4.92 8.73 18.19
C ILE A 158 -3.73 8.53 17.25
N VAL A 159 -3.16 9.63 16.77
CA VAL A 159 -1.96 9.61 15.93
C VAL A 159 -0.76 9.25 16.80
N VAL A 160 0.12 8.41 16.27
CA VAL A 160 1.33 7.95 16.97
C VAL A 160 2.48 8.93 16.71
N ASN A 161 3.19 9.32 17.76
CA ASN A 161 4.51 9.93 17.60
C ASN A 161 5.50 8.87 17.10
N VAL A 162 5.99 9.05 15.86
CA VAL A 162 6.89 8.10 15.20
C VAL A 162 8.37 8.36 15.46
N TRP A 163 8.70 9.42 16.22
CA TRP A 163 10.08 9.85 16.46
C TRP A 163 11.00 8.72 16.93
N PHE A 164 10.51 7.83 17.81
CA PHE A 164 11.31 6.76 18.39
C PHE A 164 11.50 5.53 17.49
N TRP A 165 10.95 5.54 16.27
CA TRP A 165 11.24 4.47 15.31
C TRP A 165 12.71 4.56 14.88
N PRO A 166 13.46 3.44 14.84
CA PRO A 166 14.89 3.47 14.54
C PRO A 166 15.22 4.16 13.20
N SER A 167 14.46 3.86 12.15
CA SER A 167 14.57 4.50 10.83
C SER A 167 14.31 6.02 10.85
N ILE A 168 13.37 6.49 11.69
CA ILE A 168 13.03 7.91 11.80
C ILE A 168 14.14 8.65 12.56
N ARG A 169 14.66 8.08 13.64
CA ARG A 169 15.84 8.63 14.31
C ARG A 169 17.06 8.65 13.38
N PHE A 170 17.21 7.62 12.54
CA PHE A 170 18.31 7.49 11.60
C PHE A 170 18.34 8.63 10.58
N ILE A 171 17.21 8.99 9.96
CA ILE A 171 17.16 10.08 8.96
C ILE A 171 17.38 11.47 9.58
N TYR A 172 17.03 11.67 10.86
CA TYR A 172 17.27 12.92 11.58
C TYR A 172 18.59 12.94 12.35
N ALA A 173 19.41 11.88 12.27
CA ALA A 173 20.68 11.82 12.99
C ALA A 173 21.71 12.76 12.37
N PRO A 174 22.60 13.37 13.20
CA PRO A 174 23.74 14.11 12.68
C PRO A 174 24.60 13.21 11.78
N GLY A 175 24.81 13.63 10.53
CA GLY A 175 25.60 12.88 9.55
C GLY A 175 24.81 11.87 8.69
N TYR A 176 23.48 11.82 8.81
CA TYR A 176 22.64 11.13 7.83
C TYR A 176 22.97 11.60 6.41
N ARG A 177 23.13 10.63 5.51
CA ARG A 177 23.30 10.87 4.08
C ARG A 177 22.01 10.43 3.40
N VAL A 178 21.43 11.35 2.61
CA VAL A 178 20.22 11.12 1.84
C VAL A 178 20.31 9.79 1.10
N TRP A 179 19.39 8.88 1.40
CA TRP A 179 19.34 7.58 0.75
C TRP A 179 18.81 7.73 -0.68
N ILE A 180 19.60 7.23 -1.63
CA ILE A 180 19.17 7.06 -3.01
C ILE A 180 19.51 5.63 -3.37
N SER A 181 18.48 4.82 -3.66
CA SER A 181 18.69 3.41 -4.02
C SER A 181 19.77 3.27 -5.10
N PRO A 182 20.80 2.44 -4.89
CA PRO A 182 21.84 2.21 -5.89
C PRO A 182 21.39 1.25 -7.00
N PHE A 183 20.25 0.56 -6.82
CA PHE A 183 19.81 -0.49 -7.73
C PHE A 183 19.12 0.07 -8.97
N ARG A 184 19.26 -0.64 -10.08
CA ARG A 184 18.69 -0.28 -11.38
C ARG A 184 18.10 -1.53 -12.01
N TRP A 185 17.36 -1.35 -13.09
CA TRP A 185 16.86 -2.47 -13.89
C TRP A 185 17.99 -3.45 -14.21
N ALA A 186 17.74 -4.75 -14.01
CA ALA A 186 18.71 -5.84 -14.16
C ALA A 186 19.99 -5.75 -13.29
N MET A 187 20.09 -4.78 -12.39
CA MET A 187 21.19 -4.60 -11.44
C MET A 187 20.63 -4.55 -10.01
N TYR A 188 20.16 -5.71 -9.57
CA TYR A 188 19.51 -5.91 -8.27
C TYR A 188 20.51 -6.34 -7.19
N PRO A 189 20.18 -6.16 -5.90
CA PRO A 189 21.02 -6.67 -4.82
C PRO A 189 21.10 -8.19 -4.86
N ARG A 190 22.26 -8.74 -4.46
CA ARG A 190 22.52 -10.20 -4.45
C ARG A 190 21.57 -11.01 -3.56
N TRP A 191 20.99 -10.38 -2.55
CA TRP A 191 20.04 -11.03 -1.64
C TRP A 191 18.62 -11.09 -2.21
N TRP A 192 18.32 -10.26 -3.23
CA TRP A 192 17.02 -10.21 -3.84
C TRP A 192 16.93 -11.17 -5.02
N LYS A 193 15.77 -11.81 -5.13
CA LYS A 193 15.35 -12.57 -6.29
C LYS A 193 13.87 -12.28 -6.51
N PRO A 194 13.41 -12.15 -7.77
CA PRO A 194 11.99 -12.02 -8.02
C PRO A 194 11.25 -13.28 -7.60
N TRP A 195 9.97 -13.14 -7.27
CA TRP A 195 9.05 -14.25 -7.08
C TRP A 195 7.82 -14.08 -7.95
N ARG A 196 7.05 -15.15 -8.12
CA ARG A 196 5.79 -15.08 -8.84
C ARG A 196 4.75 -14.36 -7.98
N PRO A 197 4.09 -13.31 -8.50
CA PRO A 197 2.99 -12.67 -7.80
C PRO A 197 1.91 -13.69 -7.43
N ILE A 198 1.44 -13.63 -6.19
CA ILE A 198 0.31 -14.42 -5.74
C ILE A 198 -1.00 -13.74 -6.13
N ARG A 199 -2.10 -14.51 -6.12
CA ARG A 199 -3.43 -13.96 -6.39
C ARG A 199 -3.74 -12.82 -5.41
N HIS A 200 -4.22 -11.69 -5.94
CA HIS A 200 -4.54 -10.49 -5.18
C HIS A 200 -5.37 -10.76 -3.90
N THR A 201 -6.37 -11.64 -3.97
CA THR A 201 -7.18 -12.00 -2.79
C THR A 201 -6.37 -12.67 -1.67
N VAL A 202 -5.40 -13.50 -2.03
CA VAL A 202 -4.49 -14.14 -1.07
C VAL A 202 -3.52 -13.10 -0.50
N PHE A 203 -2.99 -12.23 -1.35
CA PHE A 203 -2.10 -11.14 -0.94
C PHE A 203 -2.75 -10.23 0.10
N VAL A 204 -3.96 -9.72 -0.18
CA VAL A 204 -4.72 -8.86 0.75
C VAL A 204 -4.97 -9.55 2.09
N THR A 205 -5.25 -10.86 2.06
CA THR A 205 -5.45 -11.65 3.28
C THR A 205 -4.18 -11.70 4.13
N ARG A 206 -3.01 -11.92 3.50
CA ARG A 206 -1.72 -11.92 4.22
C ARG A 206 -1.34 -10.54 4.76
N CYS A 207 -1.65 -9.49 4.01
CA CYS A 207 -1.42 -8.10 4.42
C CYS A 207 -2.20 -7.69 5.68
N HIS A 208 -3.21 -8.46 6.10
CA HIS A 208 -4.02 -8.15 7.27
C HIS A 208 -3.18 -7.98 8.54
N VAL A 209 -2.06 -8.71 8.67
CA VAL A 209 -1.17 -8.63 9.84
C VAL A 209 -0.62 -7.21 10.06
N HIS A 210 -0.44 -6.44 8.99
CA HIS A 210 0.11 -5.09 9.03
C HIS A 210 -0.92 -4.03 9.45
N LYS A 211 -2.21 -4.38 9.49
CA LYS A 211 -3.31 -3.46 9.85
C LYS A 211 -3.51 -3.27 11.35
N THR A 212 -2.73 -3.97 12.17
CA THR A 212 -2.87 -3.95 13.64
C THR A 212 -2.65 -2.56 14.24
N HIS A 213 -1.63 -1.84 13.78
CA HIS A 213 -1.26 -0.50 14.30
C HIS A 213 -1.24 0.58 13.21
N ILE A 214 -1.74 0.26 12.03
CA ILE A 214 -1.73 1.14 10.85
C ILE A 214 -3.11 1.02 10.21
N HIS A 215 -3.70 2.16 9.85
CA HIS A 215 -5.03 2.20 9.26
C HIS A 215 -5.06 3.13 8.06
N ARG A 216 -6.03 2.89 7.16
CA ARG A 216 -6.37 3.84 6.09
C ARG A 216 -7.15 5.00 6.67
N THR A 217 -6.90 6.20 6.20
CA THR A 217 -7.60 7.42 6.61
C THR A 217 -7.88 8.29 5.39
N PRO A 218 -9.02 8.99 5.30
CA PRO A 218 -9.22 10.01 4.28
C PRO A 218 -8.56 11.35 4.67
N THR A 219 -8.12 11.49 5.92
CA THR A 219 -7.62 12.75 6.45
C THR A 219 -6.14 12.93 6.13
N ARG A 220 -5.82 14.00 5.42
CA ARG A 220 -4.44 14.43 5.20
C ARG A 220 -3.93 15.27 6.38
N ARG A 221 -2.86 14.83 7.01
CA ARG A 221 -2.19 15.51 8.13
C ARG A 221 -0.84 16.09 7.73
N VAL A 222 -0.17 15.44 6.79
CA VAL A 222 1.11 15.90 6.24
C VAL A 222 0.94 16.28 4.77
N VAL A 223 1.69 17.29 4.34
CA VAL A 223 1.65 17.80 2.97
C VAL A 223 2.90 17.36 2.22
N VAL A 224 2.70 16.67 1.09
CA VAL A 224 3.76 16.31 0.15
C VAL A 224 4.33 17.61 -0.42
N HIS A 225 5.64 17.79 -0.31
CA HIS A 225 6.27 19.04 -0.71
C HIS A 225 6.25 19.24 -2.23
N LYS A 226 6.27 20.50 -2.68
CA LYS A 226 6.31 20.87 -4.11
C LYS A 226 7.54 20.34 -4.84
N SER A 227 8.63 20.07 -4.12
CA SER A 227 9.88 19.53 -4.68
C SER A 227 9.77 18.08 -5.14
N TYR A 228 8.72 17.34 -4.72
CA TYR A 228 8.40 16.02 -5.25
C TYR A 228 7.76 16.09 -6.64
N ALA A 229 6.83 17.03 -6.88
CA ALA A 229 6.08 17.12 -8.12
C ALA A 229 6.93 17.06 -9.42
N PRO A 230 8.07 17.78 -9.55
CA PRO A 230 8.92 17.69 -10.74
C PRO A 230 9.75 16.38 -10.83
N ARG A 231 9.86 15.63 -9.73
CA ARG A 231 10.60 14.35 -9.64
C ARG A 231 9.68 13.13 -9.74
N ARG A 232 8.36 13.32 -9.81
CA ARG A 232 7.40 12.23 -9.90
C ARG A 232 7.57 11.45 -11.20
N HIS A 233 7.69 10.13 -11.09
CA HIS A 233 7.77 9.23 -12.22
C HIS A 233 6.42 8.56 -12.48
N SER A 234 6.00 8.59 -13.75
CA SER A 234 4.76 7.99 -14.22
C SER A 234 5.01 7.41 -15.60
N SER A 235 4.82 6.11 -15.72
CA SER A 235 4.98 5.37 -16.97
C SER A 235 3.62 4.97 -17.53
N THR A 236 3.61 4.55 -18.80
CA THR A 236 2.42 3.93 -19.37
C THR A 236 2.28 2.53 -18.79
N THR A 237 1.52 2.39 -17.71
CA THR A 237 1.28 1.08 -17.09
C THR A 237 -0.01 0.47 -17.64
N LEU A 238 -0.01 -0.85 -17.82
CA LEU A 238 -1.20 -1.61 -18.19
C LEU A 238 -2.06 -1.82 -16.94
N VAL A 239 -3.17 -1.09 -16.83
CA VAL A 239 -4.16 -1.34 -15.77
C VAL A 239 -5.10 -2.44 -16.26
N LYS A 240 -5.01 -3.62 -15.65
CA LYS A 240 -5.92 -4.73 -15.95
C LYS A 240 -7.21 -4.57 -15.14
N ASN A 241 -8.35 -4.47 -15.83
CA ASN A 241 -9.66 -4.68 -15.23
C ASN A 241 -10.22 -6.03 -15.71
N ARG A 242 -11.14 -6.63 -14.95
CA ARG A 242 -11.86 -7.87 -15.39
C ARG A 242 -12.56 -7.73 -16.75
N ARG A 243 -12.83 -6.50 -17.22
CA ARG A 243 -13.49 -6.19 -18.51
C ARG A 243 -12.51 -5.98 -19.69
N GLY A 244 -11.21 -5.90 -19.44
CA GLY A 244 -10.20 -5.61 -20.47
C GLY A 244 -8.93 -4.98 -19.91
N THR A 245 -7.89 -4.91 -20.73
CA THR A 245 -6.65 -4.19 -20.39
C THR A 245 -6.84 -2.72 -20.76
N THR A 246 -6.78 -1.82 -19.79
CA THR A 246 -6.72 -0.39 -20.02
C THR A 246 -5.25 0.03 -20.06
N VAL A 247 -4.78 0.39 -21.25
CA VAL A 247 -3.47 1.05 -21.38
C VAL A 247 -3.66 2.49 -20.92
N VAL A 248 -3.00 2.89 -19.83
CA VAL A 248 -3.05 4.26 -19.35
C VAL A 248 -1.84 4.99 -19.92
N HIS A 249 -2.00 5.62 -21.09
CA HIS A 249 -0.95 6.45 -21.67
C HIS A 249 -0.90 7.80 -20.98
N LYS A 250 0.23 8.17 -20.37
CA LYS A 250 0.47 9.54 -19.89
C LYS A 250 1.50 10.24 -20.76
N GLY A 251 1.06 11.23 -21.52
CA GLY A 251 1.98 12.10 -22.27
C GLY A 251 2.72 13.05 -21.33
N ARG A 252 3.85 13.61 -21.79
CA ARG A 252 4.72 14.57 -21.06
C ARG A 252 4.01 15.78 -20.41
N ALA A 253 2.76 16.05 -20.79
CA ALA A 253 1.90 17.12 -20.28
C ALA A 253 0.81 16.64 -19.28
N GLY A 254 0.93 15.42 -18.74
CA GLY A 254 -0.01 14.89 -17.74
C GLY A 254 -1.37 14.44 -18.30
N ARG A 255 -1.58 14.49 -19.62
CA ARG A 255 -2.81 13.96 -20.25
C ARG A 255 -2.82 12.44 -20.20
N VAL A 256 -3.79 11.90 -19.46
CA VAL A 256 -4.09 10.47 -19.38
C VAL A 256 -5.03 10.09 -20.53
N LYS A 257 -4.61 9.15 -21.39
CA LYS A 257 -5.49 8.46 -22.34
C LYS A 257 -5.64 7.02 -21.90
N ALA A 258 -6.81 6.68 -21.38
CA ALA A 258 -7.23 5.31 -21.18
C ALA A 258 -7.61 4.70 -22.55
N VAL A 259 -6.82 3.75 -23.04
CA VAL A 259 -7.16 2.97 -24.24
C VAL A 259 -7.65 1.60 -23.78
N HIS A 260 -8.95 1.37 -23.91
CA HIS A 260 -9.58 0.12 -23.52
C HIS A 260 -9.35 -0.94 -24.60
N HIS A 261 -8.53 -1.95 -24.32
CA HIS A 261 -8.42 -3.13 -25.16
C HIS A 261 -9.40 -4.20 -24.69
N SER A 262 -10.44 -4.42 -25.50
CA SER A 262 -11.32 -5.59 -25.38
C SER A 262 -10.52 -6.85 -25.71
N ARG A 263 -10.57 -7.85 -24.82
CA ARG A 263 -10.08 -9.20 -25.14
C ARG A 263 -10.92 -9.73 -26.32
N ARG A 264 -10.30 -9.85 -27.51
CA ARG A 264 -10.90 -10.66 -28.58
C ARG A 264 -10.95 -12.11 -28.05
N LYS A 265 -12.17 -12.66 -28.05
CA LYS A 265 -12.44 -14.08 -27.78
C LYS A 265 -11.77 -14.96 -28.84
#